data_AF-A0A645I0J6-F1
#
_entry.id   AF-A0A645I0J6-F1
#
_cell.length_a   1.000
_cell.length_b   1.000
_cell.length_c   1.000
_cell.angle_alpha   90.00
_cell.angle_beta   90.00
_cell.angle_gamma   90.00
#
_symmetry.space_group_name_H-M   'P 1'
#
loop_
_entity.id
_entity.type
_entity.pdbx_description
1 polymer ?
#
loop_
_entity_poly.entity_id
_entity_poly.type
_entity_poly.pdbx_seq_one_letter_code
_entity_poly.pdbx_strand_id
1 'polypeptide(L)'
;MTSNEEMLVKLASADNIYDVCFPSDYIIEKLIADDLLYPINKANIPNLKNIDPRFLDLSFDPGNTYSVPYMWGTVGILYNKTMVTDPVDSWNILWMRSTPAKF
;
A
#
# COMPACT_ATOMS: atom_id res chain seq x y z
N MET A 1 7.90 -6.87 -10.38
CA MET A 1 7.53 -7.39 -9.04
C MET A 1 6.02 -7.40 -9.00
N THR A 2 5.40 -8.56 -8.78
CA THR A 2 3.94 -8.74 -8.83
C THR A 2 3.30 -8.79 -7.45
N SER A 3 4.07 -9.00 -6.38
CA SER A 3 3.61 -8.83 -5.00
C SER A 3 4.64 -8.10 -4.13
N ASN A 4 4.17 -7.65 -2.97
CA ASN A 4 4.97 -7.06 -1.91
C ASN A 4 6.05 -8.02 -1.36
N GLU A 5 5.70 -9.31 -1.22
CA GLU A 5 6.60 -10.35 -0.73
C GLU A 5 7.70 -10.64 -1.76
N GLU A 6 7.36 -10.71 -3.04
CA GLU A 6 8.35 -10.87 -4.10
C GLU A 6 9.29 -9.65 -4.15
N MET A 7 8.76 -8.45 -3.90
CA MET A 7 9.56 -7.23 -3.84
C MET A 7 10.60 -7.27 -2.73
N LEU A 8 10.21 -7.66 -1.52
CA LEU A 8 11.12 -7.77 -0.39
C LEU A 8 12.29 -8.72 -0.69
N VAL A 9 12.00 -9.88 -1.27
CA VAL A 9 13.04 -10.87 -1.64
C VAL A 9 14.03 -10.28 -2.65
N LYS A 10 13.55 -9.53 -3.64
CA LYS A 10 14.43 -8.94 -4.66
C LYS A 10 15.27 -7.78 -4.12
N LEU A 11 14.69 -6.93 -3.28
CA LEU A 11 15.40 -5.78 -2.71
C LEU A 11 16.48 -6.20 -1.70
N ALA A 12 16.27 -7.31 -0.99
CA ALA A 12 17.25 -7.89 -0.08
C ALA A 12 18.39 -8.66 -0.79
N SER A 13 18.27 -8.90 -2.10
CA SER A 13 19.27 -9.66 -2.83
C SER A 13 20.53 -8.82 -3.08
N ALA A 14 21.71 -9.45 -3.01
CA ALA A 14 22.99 -8.79 -3.23
C ALA A 14 23.16 -8.27 -4.67
N ASP A 15 22.40 -8.81 -5.63
CA ASP A 15 22.34 -8.39 -7.02
C ASP A 15 21.15 -7.44 -7.31
N ASN A 16 20.59 -6.80 -6.29
CA ASN A 16 19.57 -5.76 -6.45
C ASN A 16 20.07 -4.62 -7.36
N ILE A 17 19.31 -4.33 -8.41
CA ILE A 17 19.60 -3.28 -9.41
C ILE A 17 18.52 -2.19 -9.47
N TYR A 18 17.57 -2.17 -8.53
CA TYR A 18 16.42 -1.27 -8.59
C TYR A 18 16.72 0.08 -7.92
N ASP A 19 16.52 1.17 -8.67
CA ASP A 19 16.65 2.53 -8.14
C ASP A 19 15.38 3.00 -7.40
N VAL A 20 14.20 2.51 -7.82
CA VAL A 20 12.89 2.93 -7.31
C VAL A 20 11.97 1.71 -7.19
N CYS A 21 11.20 1.65 -6.10
CA CYS A 21 10.17 0.64 -5.88
C CYS A 21 8.86 1.28 -5.39
N PHE A 22 7.77 0.53 -5.46
CA PHE A 22 6.43 0.98 -5.08
C PHE A 22 5.79 0.04 -4.04
N PRO A 23 6.39 -0.09 -2.84
CA PRO A 23 5.87 -0.95 -1.76
C PRO A 23 4.58 -0.39 -1.15
N SER A 24 3.78 -1.28 -0.54
CA SER A 24 2.74 -0.85 0.42
C SER A 24 3.34 -0.38 1.74
N ASP A 25 2.55 0.33 2.55
CA ASP A 25 2.93 0.87 3.86
C ASP A 25 3.64 -0.14 4.79
N TYR A 26 3.07 -1.34 4.97
CA TYR A 26 3.69 -2.36 5.84
C TYR A 26 5.03 -2.90 5.30
N ILE A 27 5.23 -2.85 3.98
CA ILE A 27 6.51 -3.24 3.38
C ILE A 27 7.54 -2.13 3.53
N ILE A 28 7.13 -0.85 3.47
CA ILE A 28 8.04 0.28 3.75
C ILE A 28 8.62 0.12 5.16
N GLU A 29 7.76 -0.12 6.15
CA GLU A 29 8.20 -0.33 7.54
C GLU A 29 9.22 -1.46 7.66
N LYS A 30 8.96 -2.59 6.96
CA LYS A 30 9.88 -3.73 6.94
C LYS A 30 11.21 -3.41 6.26
N LEU A 31 11.18 -2.70 5.13
CA LEU A 31 12.39 -2.31 4.40
C LEU A 31 13.25 -1.31 5.19
N ILE A 32 12.62 -0.41 5.96
CA ILE A 32 13.33 0.49 6.89
C ILE A 32 13.99 -0.33 8.01
N ALA A 33 13.24 -1.27 8.61
CA ALA A 33 13.76 -2.10 9.69
C ALA A 33 14.95 -2.99 9.26
N ASP A 34 14.99 -3.37 7.98
CA ASP A 34 16.04 -4.21 7.40
C ASP A 34 17.19 -3.39 6.76
N ASP A 35 17.18 -2.06 6.89
CA ASP A 35 18.18 -1.14 6.31
C ASP A 35 18.34 -1.27 4.79
N LEU A 36 17.21 -1.49 4.08
CA LEU A 36 17.17 -1.71 2.64
C LEU A 36 16.79 -0.45 1.83
N LEU A 37 16.59 0.69 2.49
CA LEU A 37 16.21 1.95 1.85
C LEU A 37 17.20 3.06 2.20
N TYR A 38 17.50 3.90 1.21
CA TYR A 38 18.23 5.14 1.43
C TYR A 38 17.26 6.29 1.76
N PRO A 39 17.64 7.21 2.67
CA PRO A 39 16.84 8.39 2.93
C PRO A 39 16.75 9.27 1.68
N ILE A 40 15.56 9.79 1.42
CA ILE A 40 15.28 10.59 0.24
C ILE A 40 15.70 12.03 0.48
N ASN A 41 16.50 12.59 -0.44
CA ASN A 41 16.77 14.02 -0.45
C ASN A 41 15.56 14.81 -1.01
N LYS A 42 14.74 15.34 -0.12
CA LYS A 42 13.53 16.10 -0.49
C LYS A 42 13.79 17.40 -1.26
N ALA A 43 15.00 17.95 -1.19
CA ALA A 43 15.36 19.12 -2.00
C ALA A 43 15.28 18.82 -3.52
N ASN A 44 15.42 17.55 -3.90
CA ASN A 44 15.30 17.08 -5.28
C ASN A 44 13.84 16.81 -5.71
N ILE A 45 12.85 16.99 -4.81
CA ILE A 45 11.44 16.67 -5.04
C ILE A 45 10.58 17.91 -4.78
N PRO A 46 10.71 18.97 -5.61
CA PRO A 46 9.98 20.23 -5.40
C PRO A 46 8.46 20.07 -5.51
N ASN A 47 7.99 18.98 -6.10
CA ASN A 47 6.57 18.66 -6.26
C ASN A 47 5.96 17.95 -5.05
N LEU A 48 6.75 17.62 -4.01
CA LEU A 48 6.22 17.04 -2.77
C LEU A 48 5.16 17.94 -2.12
N LYS A 49 5.26 19.26 -2.35
CA LYS A 49 4.26 20.26 -1.94
C LYS A 49 2.84 20.03 -2.49
N ASN A 50 2.69 19.21 -3.53
CA ASN A 50 1.40 18.93 -4.15
C ASN A 50 0.69 17.73 -3.50
N ILE A 51 1.33 17.03 -2.56
CA ILE A 51 0.74 15.93 -1.83
C ILE A 51 -0.15 16.47 -0.71
N ASP A 52 -1.34 15.90 -0.57
CA ASP A 52 -2.24 16.22 0.53
C ASP A 52 -1.55 15.88 1.88
N PRO A 53 -1.46 16.85 2.83
CA PRO A 53 -0.79 16.65 4.11
C PRO A 53 -1.25 15.43 4.89
N ARG A 54 -2.48 14.96 4.68
CA ARG A 54 -3.01 13.76 5.36
C ARG A 54 -2.29 12.46 4.99
N PHE A 55 -1.52 12.45 3.90
CA PHE A 55 -0.71 11.30 3.45
C PHE A 55 0.77 11.46 3.79
N LEU A 56 1.14 12.52 4.49
CA LEU A 56 2.48 12.78 4.96
C LEU A 56 2.55 12.45 6.45
N ASP A 57 3.78 12.22 6.95
CA ASP A 57 4.07 11.99 8.37
C ASP A 57 3.25 10.84 8.99
N LEU A 58 3.07 9.76 8.23
CA LEU A 58 2.36 8.56 8.67
C LEU A 58 3.28 7.65 9.48
N SER A 59 2.69 6.81 10.33
CA SER A 59 3.41 6.01 11.33
C SER A 59 4.47 5.05 10.76
N PHE A 60 4.32 4.61 9.50
CA PHE A 60 5.26 3.69 8.86
C PHE A 60 6.55 4.37 8.38
N ASP A 61 6.55 5.69 8.20
CA ASP A 61 7.72 6.50 7.83
C ASP A 61 7.55 7.94 8.35
N PRO A 62 7.72 8.16 9.67
CA PRO A 62 7.60 9.48 10.26
C PRO A 62 8.51 10.49 9.59
N GLY A 63 7.94 11.65 9.29
CA GLY A 63 8.59 12.70 8.55
C GLY A 63 8.89 12.35 7.10
N ASN A 64 8.33 11.29 6.49
CA ASN A 64 8.58 10.87 5.10
C ASN A 64 10.07 10.85 4.75
N THR A 65 10.87 10.14 5.55
CA THR A 65 12.33 10.12 5.40
C THR A 65 12.73 9.21 4.24
N TYR A 66 12.00 8.11 4.03
CA TYR A 66 12.34 7.07 3.07
C TYR A 66 11.33 6.92 1.93
N SER A 67 10.16 7.55 2.03
CA SER A 67 9.05 7.34 1.09
C SER A 67 8.37 8.63 0.64
N VAL A 68 7.77 8.58 -0.56
CA VAL A 68 6.88 9.61 -1.10
C VAL A 68 5.55 8.95 -1.51
N PRO A 69 4.39 9.50 -1.12
CA PRO A 69 3.10 8.90 -1.49
C PRO A 69 2.88 8.87 -3.00
N TYR A 70 2.42 7.72 -3.51
CA TYR A 70 2.09 7.52 -4.94
C TYR A 70 0.58 7.35 -5.15
N MET A 71 0.01 6.27 -4.62
CA MET A 71 -1.42 5.98 -4.66
C MET A 71 -1.87 5.49 -3.29
N TRP A 72 -3.14 5.74 -2.97
CA TRP A 72 -3.78 5.25 -1.76
C TRP A 72 -5.19 4.77 -2.12
N GLY A 73 -5.73 3.90 -1.29
CA GLY A 73 -7.09 3.41 -1.44
C GLY A 73 -7.52 2.61 -0.23
N THR A 74 -8.74 2.09 -0.29
CA THR A 74 -9.30 1.22 0.74
C THR A 74 -9.57 -0.15 0.15
N VAL A 75 -9.39 -1.19 0.95
CA VAL A 75 -9.94 -2.51 0.65
C VAL A 75 -11.44 -2.47 0.93
N GLY A 76 -12.24 -2.97 -0.01
CA GLY A 76 -13.70 -2.94 0.08
C GLY A 76 -14.33 -4.12 -0.65
N ILE A 77 -15.65 -4.13 -0.68
CA ILE A 77 -16.44 -5.18 -1.34
C ILE A 77 -16.94 -4.63 -2.67
N LEU A 78 -16.49 -5.24 -3.78
CA LEU A 78 -17.09 -5.03 -5.09
C LEU A 78 -18.12 -6.15 -5.33
N TYR A 79 -19.34 -5.79 -5.74
CA TYR A 79 -20.41 -6.76 -5.94
C TYR A 79 -21.33 -6.38 -7.09
N ASN A 80 -22.00 -7.38 -7.67
CA ASN A 80 -22.99 -7.17 -8.71
C ASN A 80 -24.37 -6.86 -8.10
N LYS A 81 -24.85 -5.62 -8.32
CA LYS A 81 -26.15 -5.13 -7.81
C LYS A 81 -27.36 -5.89 -8.36
N THR A 82 -27.24 -6.65 -9.45
CA THR A 82 -28.33 -7.50 -9.97
C THR A 82 -28.38 -8.87 -9.30
N MET A 83 -27.32 -9.25 -8.59
CA MET A 83 -27.18 -10.57 -7.96
C MET A 83 -27.26 -10.52 -6.43
N VAL A 84 -26.87 -9.39 -5.82
CA VAL A 84 -26.91 -9.17 -4.38
C VAL A 84 -27.91 -8.05 -4.10
N THR A 85 -29.03 -8.41 -3.48
CA THR A 85 -30.12 -7.48 -3.12
C THR A 85 -30.08 -7.06 -1.66
N ASP A 86 -29.33 -7.78 -0.83
CA ASP A 86 -29.14 -7.43 0.58
C ASP A 86 -28.27 -6.17 0.72
N PRO A 87 -28.47 -5.35 1.78
CA PRO A 87 -27.60 -4.20 2.05
C PRO A 87 -26.13 -4.60 2.20
N VAL A 88 -25.25 -3.91 1.47
CA VAL A 88 -23.78 -4.14 1.48
C VAL A 88 -23.09 -2.99 2.23
N ASP A 89 -23.30 -2.93 3.54
CA ASP A 89 -22.79 -1.87 4.43
C ASP A 89 -21.83 -2.41 5.52
N SER A 90 -21.61 -3.72 5.56
CA SER A 90 -20.76 -4.40 6.54
C SER A 90 -20.05 -5.61 5.95
N TRP A 91 -18.83 -5.88 6.43
CA TRP A 91 -18.09 -7.11 6.14
C TRP A 91 -18.88 -8.39 6.47
N ASN A 92 -19.84 -8.31 7.39
CA ASN A 92 -20.70 -9.43 7.77
C ASN A 92 -21.42 -10.10 6.59
N ILE A 93 -21.66 -9.38 5.50
CA ILE A 93 -22.31 -9.92 4.30
C ILE A 93 -21.58 -11.13 3.69
N LEU A 94 -20.26 -11.23 3.88
CA LEU A 94 -19.46 -12.36 3.39
C LEU A 94 -19.70 -13.66 4.17
N TRP A 95 -20.30 -13.59 5.36
CA TRP A 95 -20.56 -14.74 6.23
C TRP A 95 -22.06 -15.05 6.44
N MET A 96 -22.96 -14.30 5.76
CA MET A 96 -24.40 -14.56 5.84
C MET A 96 -24.76 -15.82 5.05
N ARG A 97 -25.44 -16.78 5.71
CA ARG A 97 -25.80 -18.09 5.14
C ARG A 97 -26.75 -18.01 3.94
N SER A 98 -27.45 -16.89 3.76
CA SER A 98 -28.43 -16.66 2.69
C SER A 98 -27.82 -16.19 1.38
N THR A 99 -26.52 -15.88 1.32
CA THR A 99 -25.82 -15.51 0.10
C THR A 99 -25.18 -16.78 -0.48
N PRO A 100 -25.78 -17.48 -1.46
CA PRO A 100 -25.02 -18.46 -2.22
C PRO A 100 -23.80 -17.71 -2.77
N ALA A 101 -22.60 -18.29 -2.67
CA ALA A 101 -21.37 -17.69 -3.16
C ALA A 101 -21.57 -17.18 -4.60
N LYS A 102 -21.81 -15.88 -4.71
CA LYS A 102 -22.13 -15.10 -5.93
C LYS A 102 -21.28 -13.82 -5.96
N PHE A 103 -20.17 -13.83 -5.22
CA PHE A 103 -19.12 -12.84 -5.32
C PHE A 103 -18.18 -13.23 -6.45
#